data_AF-A0A286DWC5-F1
#
_entry.id   AF-A0A286DWC5-F1
#
_cell.length_a   1.000
_cell.length_b   1.000
_cell.length_c   1.000
_cell.angle_alpha   90.00
_cell.angle_beta   90.00
_cell.angle_gamma   90.00
#
_symmetry.space_group_name_H-M   'P 1'
#
loop_
_entity.id
_entity.type
_entity.pdbx_description
1 polymer ?
#
loop_
_entity_poly.entity_id
_entity_poly.type
_entity_poly.pdbx_seq_one_letter_code
_entity_poly.pdbx_strand_id
1 'polypeptide(L)'
;MVAVTVGHREDEGDDVRRHHTGRAMAGAHAVRAVVVAHGPLPAAVLMALHRVVGLGVAEVRRRVTRGLPLVDVALFGNDQAEVAETLTAVLDLLAPHRHRVHQCLGGAAPAEGNRFAAATLRRVIAEAADGRPCPVTPRSGA
;
A
#
# COMPACT_ATOMS: atom_id res chain seq x y z
N MET A 1 -38.31 -28.59 46.12
CA MET A 1 -36.93 -28.77 45.60
C MET A 1 -36.96 -28.48 44.10
N VAL A 2 -36.71 -27.23 43.71
CA VAL A 2 -36.47 -26.82 42.32
C VAL A 2 -35.47 -25.68 42.42
N ALA A 3 -34.25 -25.92 41.92
CA ALA A 3 -33.19 -24.94 41.83
C ALA A 3 -33.39 -24.09 40.56
N VAL A 4 -33.39 -22.76 40.70
CA VAL A 4 -33.35 -21.84 39.55
C VAL A 4 -32.06 -21.05 39.68
N THR A 5 -31.11 -21.39 38.81
CA THR A 5 -29.79 -20.76 38.72
C THR A 5 -29.89 -19.51 37.85
N VAL A 6 -29.48 -18.37 38.42
CA VAL A 6 -29.19 -17.12 37.70
C VAL A 6 -27.83 -17.28 37.03
N GLY A 7 -27.75 -16.94 35.74
CA GLY A 7 -26.52 -16.90 34.96
C GLY A 7 -26.65 -15.92 33.82
N HIS A 8 -26.59 -14.63 34.15
CA HIS A 8 -26.41 -13.52 33.21
C HIS A 8 -25.04 -13.67 32.54
N ARG A 9 -24.98 -13.58 31.20
CA ARG A 9 -23.78 -13.15 30.51
C ARG A 9 -24.15 -12.48 29.19
N GLU A 10 -23.58 -11.29 29.05
CA GLU A 10 -23.79 -10.32 28.00
C GLU A 10 -23.18 -10.83 26.68
N ASP A 11 -23.99 -10.76 25.62
CA ASP A 11 -23.62 -11.06 24.24
C ASP A 11 -22.96 -9.80 23.67
N GLU A 12 -21.68 -9.60 24.01
CA GLU A 12 -20.85 -8.53 23.47
C GLU A 12 -20.26 -8.99 22.13
N GLY A 13 -21.04 -8.75 21.07
CA GLY A 13 -20.61 -8.93 19.68
C GLY A 13 -19.63 -7.83 19.25
N ASP A 14 -18.39 -7.89 19.74
CA ASP A 14 -17.25 -7.14 19.22
C ASP A 14 -16.40 -8.08 18.34
N ASP A 15 -16.77 -8.20 17.07
CA ASP A 15 -15.90 -8.73 16.02
C ASP A 15 -15.73 -7.65 14.95
N VAL A 16 -15.13 -6.55 15.40
CA VAL A 16 -14.54 -5.52 14.53
C VAL A 16 -13.49 -6.23 13.68
N ARG A 17 -13.90 -6.50 12.43
CA ARG A 17 -13.06 -7.01 11.36
C ARG A 17 -11.66 -6.42 11.45
N ARG A 18 -10.75 -7.31 11.83
CA ARG A 18 -9.32 -7.15 11.94
C ARG A 18 -8.82 -6.15 10.90
N HIS A 19 -8.46 -4.97 11.39
CA HIS A 19 -7.58 -4.06 10.68
C HIS A 19 -6.26 -4.81 10.47
N HIS A 20 -6.12 -5.48 9.33
CA HIS A 20 -4.82 -5.80 8.76
C HIS A 20 -4.17 -4.48 8.30
N THR A 21 -3.83 -3.61 9.24
CA THR A 21 -2.63 -2.79 9.09
C THR A 21 -1.46 -3.75 9.24
N GLY A 22 -1.19 -4.50 8.17
CA GLY A 22 0.09 -5.12 7.95
C GLY A 22 1.12 -4.01 7.80
N ARG A 23 1.54 -3.42 8.91
CA ARG A 23 2.89 -2.89 9.01
C ARG A 23 3.77 -4.14 8.99
N ALA A 24 3.98 -4.70 7.79
CA ALA A 24 5.07 -5.61 7.57
C ALA A 24 6.28 -4.94 8.20
N MET A 25 6.91 -5.62 9.14
CA MET A 25 8.26 -5.30 9.59
C MET A 25 9.13 -5.43 8.35
N ALA A 26 9.12 -4.39 7.51
CA ALA A 26 10.07 -4.18 6.46
C ALA A 26 11.40 -4.20 7.21
N GLY A 27 12.13 -5.32 7.10
CA GLY A 27 13.47 -5.43 7.67
C GLY A 27 14.26 -4.21 7.24
N ALA A 28 15.29 -3.83 8.00
CA ALA A 28 16.06 -2.60 7.75
C ALA A 28 16.56 -2.44 6.29
N HIS A 29 16.54 -3.52 5.51
CA HIS A 29 16.98 -3.61 4.12
C HIS A 29 15.87 -3.87 3.08
N ALA A 30 14.60 -3.93 3.48
CA ALA A 30 13.52 -4.19 2.54
C ALA A 30 13.30 -3.00 1.59
N VAL A 31 13.24 -3.26 0.28
CA VAL A 31 12.93 -2.24 -0.72
C VAL A 31 11.41 -2.14 -0.87
N ARG A 32 10.87 -0.95 -0.69
CA ARG A 32 9.43 -0.67 -0.77
C ARG A 32 9.11 0.27 -1.93
N ALA A 33 7.95 0.06 -2.54
CA ALA A 33 7.34 1.02 -3.44
C ALA A 33 6.25 1.78 -2.70
N VAL A 34 6.35 3.11 -2.74
CA VAL A 34 5.40 4.02 -2.14
C VAL A 34 4.77 4.88 -3.22
N VAL A 35 3.44 4.90 -3.30
CA VAL A 35 2.70 5.71 -4.26
C VAL A 35 1.90 6.78 -3.53
N VAL A 36 2.08 8.03 -3.95
CA VAL A 36 1.39 9.20 -3.40
C VAL A 36 0.65 9.90 -4.52
N ALA A 37 -0.67 10.09 -4.39
CA ALA A 37 -1.45 10.89 -5.32
C ALA A 37 -1.66 12.31 -4.75
N HIS A 38 -1.77 13.29 -5.64
CA HIS A 38 -1.94 14.69 -5.29
C HIS A 38 -3.10 15.34 -6.04
N GLY A 39 -3.75 16.29 -5.36
CA GLY A 39 -4.86 17.06 -5.90
C GLY A 39 -6.20 16.33 -5.79
N PRO A 40 -7.30 17.01 -6.14
CA PRO A 40 -8.62 16.39 -6.13
C PRO A 40 -8.69 15.30 -7.20
N LEU A 41 -9.05 14.08 -6.79
CA LEU A 41 -9.35 12.98 -7.72
C LEU A 41 -10.87 12.87 -7.93
N PRO A 42 -11.31 12.47 -9.13
CA PRO A 42 -12.72 12.17 -9.37
C PRO A 42 -13.24 11.07 -8.43
N ALA A 43 -14.52 11.13 -8.05
CA ALA A 43 -15.13 10.14 -7.17
C ALA A 43 -14.99 8.70 -7.73
N ALA A 44 -15.12 8.53 -9.05
CA ALA A 44 -14.92 7.24 -9.71
C ALA A 44 -13.51 6.67 -9.47
N VAL A 45 -12.49 7.53 -9.49
CA VAL A 45 -11.09 7.14 -9.24
C VAL A 45 -10.88 6.80 -7.77
N LEU A 46 -11.44 7.59 -6.85
CA LEU A 46 -11.38 7.28 -5.41
C LEU A 46 -12.04 5.93 -5.09
N MET A 47 -13.18 5.62 -5.72
CA MET A 47 -13.88 4.34 -5.59
C MET A 47 -13.08 3.18 -6.23
N ALA A 48 -12.42 3.41 -7.35
CA ALA A 48 -11.55 2.40 -7.95
C ALA A 48 -10.33 2.12 -7.04
N LEU A 49 -9.66 3.17 -6.56
CA LEU A 49 -8.54 3.06 -5.63
C LEU A 49 -8.94 2.30 -4.37
N HIS A 50 -10.07 2.64 -3.73
CA HIS A 50 -10.56 1.93 -2.54
C HIS A 50 -10.64 0.41 -2.74
N ARG A 51 -11.12 -0.04 -3.91
CA ARG A 51 -11.25 -1.46 -4.23
C ARG A 51 -9.89 -2.12 -4.44
N VAL A 52 -8.98 -1.44 -5.13
CA VAL A 52 -7.64 -1.97 -5.43
C VAL A 52 -6.75 -2.02 -4.17
N VAL A 53 -6.74 -0.96 -3.35
CA VAL A 53 -5.88 -0.90 -2.15
C VAL A 53 -6.54 -1.45 -0.88
N GLY A 54 -7.81 -1.85 -0.94
CA GLY A 54 -8.55 -2.38 0.22
C GLY A 54 -8.79 -1.35 1.33
N LEU A 55 -8.57 -0.05 1.08
CA LEU A 55 -8.82 1.01 2.04
C LEU A 55 -10.26 1.52 1.94
N GLY A 56 -10.80 2.02 3.06
CA GLY A 56 -12.07 2.75 3.04
C GLY A 56 -11.97 4.03 2.19
N VAL A 57 -13.01 4.35 1.41
CA VAL A 57 -13.02 5.52 0.50
C VAL A 57 -12.70 6.83 1.20
N ALA A 58 -13.18 7.01 2.45
CA ALA A 58 -12.88 8.18 3.26
C ALA A 58 -11.38 8.30 3.60
N GLU A 59 -10.73 7.17 3.88
CA GLU A 59 -9.28 7.14 4.15
C GLU A 59 -8.49 7.37 2.87
N VAL A 60 -8.89 6.77 1.74
CA VAL A 60 -8.28 7.08 0.42
C VAL A 60 -8.32 8.58 0.15
N ARG A 61 -9.51 9.19 0.27
CA ARG A 61 -9.69 10.64 0.09
C ARG A 61 -8.80 11.43 1.05
N ARG A 62 -8.78 11.08 2.34
CA ARG A 62 -7.95 11.74 3.35
C ARG A 62 -6.48 11.67 2.96
N ARG A 63 -5.98 10.53 2.50
CA ARG A 63 -4.59 10.36 2.09
C ARG A 63 -4.24 11.19 0.86
N VAL A 64 -5.09 11.18 -0.17
CA VAL A 64 -4.93 12.03 -1.37
C VAL A 64 -4.87 13.50 -0.98
N THR A 65 -5.83 13.97 -0.17
CA THR A 65 -5.89 15.38 0.25
C THR A 65 -4.67 15.80 1.06
N ARG A 66 -4.13 14.90 1.89
CA ARG A 66 -2.98 15.17 2.75
C ARG A 66 -1.63 14.80 2.11
N GLY A 67 -1.62 14.28 0.88
CA GLY A 67 -0.40 13.80 0.22
C GLY A 67 0.27 12.63 0.97
N LEU A 68 -0.52 11.78 1.63
CA LEU A 68 -0.03 10.60 2.34
C LEU A 68 0.08 9.39 1.40
N PRO A 69 0.92 8.39 1.74
CA PRO A 69 1.04 7.14 0.99
C PRO A 69 -0.29 6.41 0.77
N LEU A 70 -0.70 6.23 -0.48
CA LEU A 70 -1.83 5.36 -0.82
C LEU A 70 -1.44 3.88 -0.77
N VAL A 71 -0.24 3.58 -1.27
CA VAL A 71 0.36 2.26 -1.27
C VAL A 71 1.75 2.39 -0.63
N ASP A 72 2.09 1.46 0.26
CA ASP A 72 3.43 1.28 0.83
C ASP A 72 3.65 -0.22 1.02
N VAL A 73 4.34 -0.85 0.06
CA VAL A 73 4.48 -2.31 -0.04
C VAL A 73 5.92 -2.69 -0.33
N ALA A 74 6.37 -3.82 0.23
CA ALA A 74 7.67 -4.39 -0.12
C ALA A 74 7.62 -4.93 -1.55
N LEU A 75 8.64 -4.61 -2.36
CA LEU A 75 8.72 -5.04 -3.76
C LEU A 75 9.17 -6.50 -3.92
N PHE A 76 9.88 -7.02 -2.93
CA PHE A 76 10.43 -8.37 -2.95
C PHE A 76 9.93 -9.13 -1.73
N GLY A 77 9.36 -10.31 -1.95
CA GLY A 77 8.74 -11.12 -0.91
C GLY A 77 7.88 -12.23 -1.50
N ASN A 78 7.21 -12.99 -0.63
CA ASN A 78 6.39 -14.13 -1.06
C ASN A 78 5.15 -13.70 -1.87
N ASP A 79 4.63 -12.50 -1.61
CA ASP A 79 3.39 -11.98 -2.21
C ASP A 79 3.65 -11.09 -3.44
N GLN A 80 4.77 -11.31 -4.12
CA GLN A 80 5.26 -10.42 -5.18
C GLN A 80 4.28 -10.27 -6.34
N ALA A 81 3.58 -11.34 -6.72
CA ALA A 81 2.59 -11.31 -7.81
C ALA A 81 1.39 -10.42 -7.46
N GLU A 82 0.82 -10.56 -6.27
CA GLU A 82 -0.30 -9.73 -5.80
C GLU A 82 0.10 -8.25 -5.65
N VAL A 83 1.33 -8.01 -5.14
CA VAL A 83 1.91 -6.67 -5.05
C VAL A 83 2.09 -6.04 -6.43
N ALA A 84 2.58 -6.82 -7.41
CA ALA A 84 2.78 -6.39 -8.78
C ALA A 84 1.45 -5.99 -9.45
N GLU A 85 0.41 -6.80 -9.30
CA GLU A 85 -0.94 -6.53 -9.81
C GLU A 85 -1.53 -5.27 -9.18
N THR A 86 -1.45 -5.15 -7.85
CA THR A 86 -1.95 -3.98 -7.11
C THR A 86 -1.25 -2.70 -7.55
N LEU A 87 0.09 -2.71 -7.62
CA LEU A 87 0.86 -1.55 -8.06
C LEU A 87 0.54 -1.17 -9.50
N THR A 88 0.41 -2.15 -10.39
CA THR A 88 0.08 -1.91 -11.80
C THR A 88 -1.29 -1.25 -11.93
N ALA A 89 -2.31 -1.79 -11.27
CA ALA A 89 -3.66 -1.23 -11.27
C ALA A 89 -3.71 0.20 -10.69
N VAL A 90 -2.98 0.47 -9.60
CA VAL A 90 -2.89 1.82 -9.03
C VAL A 90 -2.21 2.79 -9.98
N LEU A 91 -1.10 2.40 -10.61
CA LEU A 91 -0.39 3.26 -11.58
C LEU A 91 -1.23 3.55 -12.82
N ASP A 92 -2.00 2.57 -13.30
CA ASP A 92 -2.90 2.76 -14.43
C ASP A 92 -4.03 3.74 -14.09
N LEU A 93 -4.66 3.58 -12.92
CA LEU A 93 -5.69 4.50 -12.44
C LEU A 93 -5.17 5.93 -12.24
N LEU A 94 -3.92 6.07 -11.80
CA LEU A 94 -3.31 7.37 -11.52
C LEU A 94 -2.57 7.98 -12.71
N ALA A 95 -2.38 7.27 -13.82
CA ALA A 95 -1.67 7.75 -15.01
C ALA A 95 -2.14 9.14 -15.51
N PRO A 96 -3.44 9.46 -15.59
CA PRO A 96 -3.91 10.78 -16.02
C PRO A 96 -3.87 11.84 -14.90
N HIS A 97 -3.46 11.47 -13.68
CA HIS A 97 -3.51 12.32 -12.49
C HIS A 97 -2.11 12.58 -11.93
N ARG A 98 -1.99 13.67 -11.16
CA ARG A 98 -0.73 13.99 -10.49
C ARG A 98 -0.45 12.97 -9.40
N HIS A 99 0.62 12.21 -9.57
CA HIS A 99 1.10 11.26 -8.58
C HIS A 99 2.63 11.22 -8.57
N ARG A 100 3.17 10.68 -7.49
CA ARG A 100 4.60 10.44 -7.28
C ARG A 100 4.79 9.01 -6.83
N VAL A 101 5.86 8.41 -7.31
CA VAL A 101 6.30 7.09 -6.91
C VAL A 101 7.64 7.27 -6.21
N HIS A 102 7.84 6.53 -5.12
CA HIS A 102 9.07 6.54 -4.35
C HIS A 102 9.54 5.10 -4.13
N GLN A 103 10.85 4.91 -4.20
CA GLN A 103 11.49 3.65 -3.81
C GLN A 103 12.17 3.86 -2.46
N CYS A 104 11.60 3.32 -1.40
CA CYS A 104 12.09 3.50 -0.04
C CYS A 104 12.88 2.26 0.41
N LEU A 105 13.99 2.47 1.14
CA LEU A 105 14.74 1.38 1.77
C LEU A 105 14.40 1.32 3.26
N GLY A 106 14.05 0.14 3.75
CA GLY A 106 13.73 -0.12 5.16
C GLY A 106 12.63 0.82 5.66
N GLY A 107 12.93 1.60 6.71
CA GLY A 107 12.00 2.56 7.31
C GLY A 107 11.96 3.94 6.65
N ALA A 108 12.71 4.18 5.57
CA ALA A 108 12.81 5.50 4.96
C ALA A 108 11.43 6.03 4.48
N ALA A 109 11.17 7.29 4.77
CA ALA A 109 9.97 7.99 4.32
C ALA A 109 10.09 8.42 2.85
N PRO A 110 8.97 8.58 2.12
CA PRO A 110 8.99 9.14 0.78
C PRO A 110 9.49 10.59 0.81
N ALA A 111 10.46 10.91 -0.03
CA ALA A 111 11.09 12.22 -0.17
C ALA A 111 11.52 12.44 -1.63
N GLU A 112 11.85 13.67 -2.03
CA GLU A 112 12.25 13.94 -3.43
C GLU A 112 13.51 13.14 -3.82
N GLY A 113 14.42 12.91 -2.87
CA GLY A 113 15.65 12.13 -3.12
C GLY A 113 15.43 10.65 -3.43
N ASN A 114 14.29 10.07 -3.04
CA ASN A 114 13.96 8.68 -3.36
C ASN A 114 12.79 8.57 -4.34
N ARG A 115 12.49 9.69 -5.02
CA ARG A 115 11.51 9.71 -6.09
C ARG A 115 11.98 8.82 -7.23
N PHE A 116 11.05 8.05 -7.75
CA PHE A 116 11.26 7.06 -8.79
C PHE A 116 10.25 7.30 -9.91
N ALA A 117 10.64 7.12 -11.17
CA ALA A 117 9.71 7.26 -12.27
C ALA A 117 8.73 6.08 -12.29
N ALA A 118 7.45 6.34 -12.58
CA ALA A 118 6.43 5.30 -12.65
C ALA A 118 6.75 4.22 -13.70
N ALA A 119 7.31 4.62 -14.85
CA ALA A 119 7.78 3.70 -15.87
C ALA A 119 8.90 2.76 -15.37
N THR A 120 9.80 3.27 -14.54
CA THR A 120 10.85 2.46 -13.93
C THR A 120 10.27 1.47 -12.93
N LEU A 121 9.29 1.87 -12.13
CA LEU A 121 8.59 0.94 -11.23
C LEU A 121 7.89 -0.18 -12.01
N ARG A 122 7.20 0.14 -13.12
CA ARG A 122 6.61 -0.87 -14.01
C ARG A 122 7.65 -1.84 -14.55
N ARG A 123 8.84 -1.35 -14.94
CA ARG A 123 9.94 -2.20 -15.41
C ARG A 123 10.44 -3.13 -14.31
N VAL A 124 10.63 -2.63 -13.10
CA VAL A 124 11.04 -3.44 -11.93
C VAL A 124 10.00 -4.50 -11.62
N ILE A 125 8.71 -4.17 -11.67
CA ILE A 125 7.62 -5.13 -11.46
C ILE A 125 7.66 -6.24 -12.52
N ALA A 126 7.82 -5.88 -13.79
CA ALA A 126 7.88 -6.83 -14.89
C ALA A 126 9.13 -7.74 -14.81
N GLU A 127 10.31 -7.16 -14.56
CA GLU A 127 11.56 -7.91 -14.40
C GLU A 127 11.48 -8.90 -13.23
N ALA A 128 10.85 -8.48 -12.12
CA ALA A 128 10.68 -9.33 -10.95
C ALA A 128 9.70 -10.49 -11.23
N ALA A 129 8.63 -10.27 -12.02
CA ALA A 129 7.70 -11.32 -12.43
C ALA A 129 8.37 -12.38 -13.33
N ASP A 130 9.35 -11.97 -14.15
CA ASP A 130 10.15 -12.87 -14.99
C ASP A 130 11.25 -13.63 -14.21
N GLY A 131 11.32 -13.49 -12.89
CA GLY A 131 12.34 -14.12 -12.04
C GLY A 131 13.75 -13.56 -12.27
N ARG A 132 13.87 -12.40 -12.93
CA ARG A 132 15.18 -11.75 -13.15
C ARG A 132 15.58 -10.95 -11.91
N PRO A 133 16.85 -10.99 -11.50
CA PRO A 133 17.32 -10.13 -10.42
C PRO A 133 17.19 -8.67 -10.84
N CYS A 134 16.29 -7.94 -10.17
CA CYS A 134 16.11 -6.51 -10.39
C CYS A 134 17.36 -5.73 -9.96
N PRO A 135 17.89 -4.83 -10.81
CA PRO A 135 18.86 -3.84 -10.37
C PRO A 135 18.12 -2.81 -9.51
N VAL A 136 18.05 -3.06 -8.21
CA VAL A 136 17.83 -1.97 -7.25
C VAL A 136 19.05 -1.07 -7.36
N THR A 137 18.87 0.19 -7.71
CA THR A 137 19.97 1.16 -7.60
C THR A 137 20.14 1.48 -6.12
N PRO A 138 21.18 0.97 -5.42
CA PRO A 138 21.57 1.61 -4.18
C PRO A 138 21.95 3.03 -4.56
N ARG A 139 21.28 4.02 -3.98
CA ARG A 139 21.83 5.37 -3.98
C ARG A 139 23.12 5.29 -3.16
N SER A 140 24.27 5.21 -3.82
CA SER A 140 25.55 5.50 -3.19
C SER A 140 25.44 6.89 -2.59
N GLY A 141 25.51 6.96 -1.26
CA GLY A 141 25.76 8.22 -0.58
C GLY A 141 27.10 8.75 -1.04
N ALA A 142 27.09 9.97 -1.57
CA ALA A 142 28.24 10.85 -1.66
C ALA A 142 27.83 12.17 -0.99
#